data_AF-A0A6C0CUU0-F1
#
_entry.id   AF-A0A6C0CUU0-F1
#
_cell.length_a   1.000
_cell.length_b   1.000
_cell.length_c   1.000
_cell.angle_alpha   90.00
_cell.angle_beta   90.00
_cell.angle_gamma   90.00
#
_symmetry.space_group_name_H-M   'P 1'
#
loop_
_entity.id
_entity.type
_entity.pdbx_description
1 polymer ?
#
loop_
_entity_poly.entity_id
_entity_poly.type
_entity_poly.pdbx_seq_one_letter_code
_entity_poly.pdbx_strand_id
1 'polypeptide(L)'
;MKKDLGGALVLIAVFAAMLATKTQFPQVLESLLFLGRPLSTALLLGSIVLLWTCKYRASALVAGLLSVYLLKTMWTTWPRSDDRRLFLEVGRDQARFDPTTSIDLQFANGTVTHNLPHLLVQPSFPEMLVFPPSSETQREMNGE
;
A
#
# COMPACT_ATOMS: atom_id res chain seq x y z
N MET A 1 20.18 11.24 -29.00
CA MET A 1 21.26 11.20 -28.00
C MET A 1 20.86 11.81 -26.65
N LYS A 2 20.54 13.12 -26.54
CA LYS A 2 20.12 13.72 -25.25
C LYS A 2 18.92 13.03 -24.58
N LYS A 3 17.89 12.67 -25.37
CA LYS A 3 16.70 11.95 -24.89
C LYS A 3 17.03 10.52 -24.40
N ASP A 4 17.95 9.83 -25.07
CA ASP A 4 18.42 8.49 -24.67
C ASP A 4 19.24 8.53 -23.38
N LEU A 5 20.11 9.53 -23.26
CA LEU A 5 20.86 9.76 -22.03
C LEU A 5 19.93 10.10 -20.86
N GLY A 6 18.92 10.94 -21.10
CA GLY A 6 17.91 11.27 -20.09
C GLY A 6 17.11 10.04 -19.64
N GLY A 7 16.63 9.22 -20.57
CA GLY A 7 15.95 7.96 -20.25
C GLY A 7 16.83 6.98 -19.48
N ALA A 8 18.09 6.82 -19.91
CA ALA A 8 19.06 5.98 -19.22
C ALA A 8 19.34 6.46 -17.79
N LEU A 9 19.49 7.78 -17.57
CA LEU A 9 19.71 8.36 -16.25
C LEU A 9 18.53 8.11 -15.31
N VAL A 10 17.30 8.24 -15.80
CA VAL A 10 16.09 7.93 -15.02
C VAL A 10 16.05 6.45 -14.66
N LEU A 11 16.32 5.55 -15.61
CA LEU A 11 16.36 4.11 -15.34
C LEU A 11 17.46 3.73 -14.35
N ILE A 12 18.63 4.36 -14.45
CA ILE A 12 19.74 4.18 -13.50
C ILE A 12 19.31 4.66 -12.11
N ALA A 13 18.69 5.84 -12.00
CA ALA A 13 18.24 6.37 -10.71
C ALA A 13 17.21 5.44 -10.05
N VAL A 14 16.25 4.94 -10.82
CA VAL A 14 15.27 3.95 -10.32
C VAL A 14 15.97 2.67 -9.88
N PHE A 15 16.87 2.12 -10.70
CA PHE A 15 17.57 0.89 -10.38
C PHE A 15 18.49 1.03 -9.15
N ALA A 16 19.21 2.15 -9.06
CA ALA A 16 20.05 2.47 -7.91
C ALA A 16 19.23 2.64 -6.63
N ALA A 17 18.09 3.33 -6.71
CA ALA A 17 17.16 3.46 -5.59
C ALA A 17 16.69 2.08 -5.11
N MET A 18 16.23 1.22 -6.02
CA MET A 18 15.79 -0.15 -5.68
C MET A 18 16.89 -0.95 -4.96
N LEU A 19 18.15 -0.84 -5.41
CA LEU A 19 19.27 -1.52 -4.77
C LEU A 19 19.61 -0.94 -3.39
N ALA A 20 19.57 0.39 -3.24
CA ALA A 20 19.93 1.08 -2.01
C ALA A 20 18.90 0.85 -0.89
N THR A 21 17.62 0.94 -1.22
CA THR A 21 16.53 0.79 -0.25
C THR A 21 16.11 -0.66 -0.04
N LYS A 22 16.59 -1.59 -0.88
CA LYS A 22 16.10 -2.98 -0.98
C LYS A 22 14.59 -3.07 -1.18
N THR A 23 13.93 -1.98 -1.58
CA THR A 23 12.48 -1.97 -1.80
C THR A 23 12.19 -2.58 -3.16
N GLN A 24 11.41 -3.64 -3.14
CA GLN A 24 10.81 -4.19 -4.35
C GLN A 24 9.54 -3.39 -4.67
N PHE A 25 9.07 -3.44 -5.92
CA PHE A 25 7.78 -2.87 -6.32
C PHE A 25 6.75 -4.01 -6.40
N PRO A 26 5.95 -4.28 -5.34
CA PRO A 26 5.04 -5.42 -5.30
C PRO A 26 4.05 -5.42 -6.45
N GLN A 27 3.53 -4.25 -6.82
CA GLN A 27 2.55 -4.11 -7.90
C GLN A 27 3.13 -4.52 -9.25
N VAL A 28 4.37 -4.13 -9.55
CA VAL A 28 5.05 -4.48 -10.80
C VAL A 28 5.33 -5.98 -10.83
N LEU A 29 5.84 -6.54 -9.73
CA LEU A 29 6.16 -7.96 -9.64
C LEU A 29 4.90 -8.85 -9.70
N GLU A 30 3.80 -8.47 -9.04
CA GLU A 30 2.52 -9.19 -9.16
C GLU A 30 1.92 -9.05 -10.55
N SER A 31 2.01 -7.88 -11.19
CA SER A 31 1.54 -7.72 -12.58
C SER A 31 2.32 -8.63 -13.54
N LEU A 32 3.63 -8.73 -13.35
CA LEU A 32 4.48 -9.64 -14.11
C LEU A 32 4.18 -11.12 -13.79
N LEU A 33 3.88 -11.46 -12.53
CA LEU A 33 3.49 -12.83 -12.19
C LEU A 33 2.11 -13.20 -12.75
N PHE A 34 1.15 -12.28 -12.73
CA PHE A 34 -0.20 -12.46 -13.25
C PHE A 34 -0.19 -12.78 -14.74
N LEU A 35 0.66 -12.09 -15.50
CA LEU A 35 0.87 -12.35 -16.92
C LEU A 35 1.49 -13.73 -17.19
N GLY A 36 2.10 -14.34 -16.17
CA GLY A 36 2.80 -15.61 -16.25
C GLY A 36 4.29 -15.44 -16.52
N ARG A 37 5.10 -16.28 -15.87
CA ARG A 37 6.57 -16.21 -15.93
C ARG A 37 7.14 -16.17 -17.35
N PRO A 38 6.80 -17.09 -18.28
CA PRO A 38 7.38 -17.06 -19.62
C PRO A 38 6.94 -15.83 -20.43
N LEU A 39 5.68 -15.41 -20.29
CA LEU A 39 5.16 -14.25 -21.02
C LEU A 39 5.82 -12.96 -20.53
N SER A 40 6.01 -12.81 -19.22
CA SER A 40 6.75 -11.69 -18.63
C SER A 40 8.21 -11.67 -19.04
N THR A 41 8.87 -12.83 -19.15
CA THR A 41 10.23 -12.86 -19.70
C THR A 41 10.27 -12.40 -21.16
N ALA A 42 9.30 -12.82 -21.98
CA ALA A 42 9.21 -12.41 -23.37
C ALA A 42 8.91 -10.91 -23.51
N LEU A 43 8.04 -10.36 -22.65
CA LEU A 43 7.72 -8.93 -22.62
C LEU A 43 8.95 -8.09 -22.27
N LEU A 44 9.69 -8.47 -21.22
CA LEU A 44 10.89 -7.74 -20.81
C LEU A 44 11.98 -7.80 -21.89
N LEU A 45 12.25 -8.97 -22.46
CA LEU A 45 13.19 -9.10 -23.57
C LEU A 45 12.74 -8.33 -24.82
N GLY A 46 11.45 -8.42 -25.17
CA GLY A 46 10.86 -7.68 -26.29
C GLY A 46 10.98 -6.17 -26.11
N SER A 47 10.79 -5.66 -24.89
CA SER A 47 10.96 -4.24 -24.58
C SER A 47 12.40 -3.76 -24.80
N ILE A 48 13.40 -4.58 -24.45
CA ILE A 48 14.82 -4.27 -24.68
C ILE A 48 15.12 -4.23 -26.19
N VAL A 49 14.64 -5.23 -26.94
CA VAL A 49 14.81 -5.28 -28.40
C VAL A 49 14.16 -4.06 -29.06
N LEU A 50 12.98 -3.66 -28.61
CA LEU A 50 12.28 -2.48 -29.11
C LEU A 50 13.04 -1.18 -28.81
N LEU A 51 13.59 -1.03 -27.60
CA LEU A 51 14.45 0.11 -27.27
C LEU A 51 15.70 0.15 -28.17
N TRP A 52 16.27 -1.02 -28.46
CA TRP A 52 17.43 -1.14 -29.32
C TRP A 52 17.12 -0.74 -30.78
N THR A 53 16.01 -1.22 -31.35
CA THR A 53 15.60 -0.88 -32.73
C THR A 53 15.23 0.59 -32.86
N CYS A 54 14.67 1.20 -31.81
CA CYS A 54 14.37 2.64 -31.74
C CYS A 54 15.60 3.54 -31.50
N LYS A 55 16.83 3.01 -31.57
CA LYS A 55 18.10 3.74 -31.36
C LYS A 55 18.32 4.28 -29.93
N TYR A 56 17.61 3.76 -28.93
CA TYR A 56 17.82 4.06 -27.51
C TYR A 56 18.81 3.08 -26.87
N ARG A 57 20.07 3.11 -27.31
CA ARG A 57 21.08 2.11 -26.94
C ARG A 57 21.46 2.18 -25.46
N ALA A 58 21.62 3.38 -24.91
CA ALA A 58 21.99 3.53 -23.51
C ALA A 58 20.85 3.07 -22.60
N SER A 59 19.62 3.48 -22.92
CA SER A 59 18.43 3.04 -22.18
C SER A 59 18.22 1.53 -22.28
N ALA A 60 18.47 0.92 -23.45
CA ALA A 60 18.34 -0.52 -23.65
C ALA A 60 19.32 -1.33 -22.77
N LEU A 61 20.57 -0.87 -22.62
CA LEU A 61 21.55 -1.55 -21.76
C LEU A 61 21.14 -1.53 -20.29
N VAL A 62 20.70 -0.36 -19.79
CA VAL A 62 20.24 -0.22 -18.40
C VAL A 62 18.96 -1.03 -18.18
N ALA A 63 18.01 -0.97 -19.12
CA ALA A 63 16.79 -1.77 -19.09
C ALA A 63 17.09 -3.27 -19.09
N GLY A 64 18.13 -3.71 -19.79
CA GLY A 64 18.63 -5.08 -19.74
C GLY A 64 19.09 -5.51 -18.35
N LEU A 65 19.95 -4.72 -17.72
CA LEU A 65 20.40 -4.94 -16.34
C LEU A 65 19.22 -5.00 -15.35
N LEU A 66 18.31 -4.03 -15.45
CA LEU A 66 17.11 -3.97 -14.62
C LEU A 66 16.22 -5.20 -14.85
N SER A 67 16.05 -5.62 -16.10
CA SER A 67 15.25 -6.80 -16.45
C SER A 67 15.85 -8.06 -15.86
N VAL A 68 17.17 -8.30 -15.96
CA VAL A 68 17.82 -9.47 -15.36
C VAL A 68 17.59 -9.51 -13.84
N TYR A 69 17.73 -8.36 -13.17
CA TYR A 69 17.44 -8.23 -11.75
C TYR A 69 15.97 -8.57 -11.42
N LEU A 70 15.02 -7.99 -12.16
CA LEU A 70 13.58 -8.22 -11.97
C LEU A 70 13.20 -9.68 -12.25
N LEU A 71 13.71 -10.27 -13.33
CA LEU A 71 13.49 -11.68 -13.65
C LEU A 71 14.01 -12.57 -12.52
N LYS A 72 15.25 -12.36 -12.06
CA LYS A 72 15.81 -13.16 -10.97
C LYS A 72 14.90 -13.08 -9.74
N THR A 73 14.55 -11.86 -9.32
CA THR A 73 13.68 -11.62 -8.17
C THR A 73 12.30 -12.28 -8.34
N MET A 74 11.67 -12.13 -9.50
CA MET A 74 10.36 -12.70 -9.82
C MET A 74 10.37 -14.23 -9.82
N TRP A 75 11.43 -14.87 -10.32
CA TRP A 75 11.51 -16.32 -10.44
C TRP A 75 11.90 -17.01 -9.12
N THR A 76 12.74 -16.37 -8.30
CA THR A 76 13.31 -17.01 -7.10
C THR A 76 12.72 -16.49 -5.80
N THR A 77 12.75 -15.18 -5.58
CA THR A 77 12.62 -14.60 -4.24
C THR A 77 11.21 -14.15 -3.97
N TRP A 78 10.62 -13.42 -4.93
CA TRP A 78 9.30 -12.83 -4.79
C TRP A 78 8.18 -13.83 -4.48
N PRO A 79 8.06 -15.00 -5.14
CA PRO A 79 6.98 -15.96 -4.87
C PRO A 79 6.98 -16.50 -3.43
N ARG A 80 8.13 -16.48 -2.76
CA ARG A 80 8.34 -17.00 -1.40
C ARG A 80 8.54 -15.88 -0.36
N SER A 81 8.43 -14.62 -0.77
CA SER A 81 8.69 -13.48 0.11
C SER A 81 7.51 -13.17 1.03
N ASP A 82 7.81 -12.77 2.26
CA ASP A 82 6.80 -12.27 3.20
C ASP A 82 6.20 -10.94 2.70
N ASP A 83 6.98 -10.12 1.99
CA ASP A 83 6.51 -8.88 1.36
C ASP A 83 5.36 -9.14 0.38
N ARG A 84 5.46 -10.20 -0.43
CA ARG A 84 4.38 -10.62 -1.33
C ARG A 84 3.14 -11.04 -0.55
N ARG A 85 3.32 -11.81 0.52
CA ARG A 85 2.21 -12.26 1.36
C ARG A 85 1.49 -11.08 1.99
N LEU A 86 2.24 -10.15 2.58
CA LEU A 86 1.72 -8.92 3.16
C LEU A 86 0.98 -8.09 2.12
N PHE A 87 1.55 -7.91 0.92
CA PHE A 87 0.90 -7.18 -0.16
C PHE A 87 -0.47 -7.78 -0.54
N LEU A 88 -0.56 -9.11 -0.65
CA LEU A 88 -1.82 -9.81 -0.96
C LEU A 88 -2.83 -9.78 0.19
N GLU A 89 -2.37 -9.77 1.44
CA GLU A 89 -3.22 -9.62 2.63
C GLU A 89 -3.80 -8.21 2.71
N VAL A 90 -2.96 -7.17 2.59
CA VAL A 90 -3.38 -5.77 2.57
C VAL A 90 -4.38 -5.51 1.45
N GLY A 91 -4.12 -6.00 0.23
CA GLY A 91 -5.04 -5.83 -0.89
C GLY A 91 -6.40 -6.49 -0.67
N ARG A 92 -6.43 -7.62 0.03
CA ARG A 92 -7.68 -8.32 0.38
C ARG A 92 -8.46 -7.59 1.46
N ASP A 93 -7.77 -7.05 2.46
CA ASP A 93 -8.41 -6.28 3.53
C ASP A 93 -8.97 -4.97 2.99
N GLN A 94 -8.24 -4.28 2.12
CA GLN A 94 -8.74 -3.11 1.41
C GLN A 94 -9.94 -3.43 0.52
N ALA A 95 -9.95 -4.58 -0.17
CA ALA A 95 -11.09 -4.99 -0.99
C ALA A 95 -12.34 -5.36 -0.18
N ARG A 96 -12.17 -5.74 1.09
CA ARG A 96 -13.29 -6.01 2.02
C ARG A 96 -13.81 -4.75 2.68
N PHE A 97 -13.01 -3.69 2.70
CA PHE A 97 -13.40 -2.43 3.29
C PHE A 97 -14.38 -1.70 2.38
N ASP A 98 -15.63 -1.58 2.83
CA ASP A 98 -16.64 -0.75 2.20
C ASP A 98 -16.86 0.50 3.06
N PRO A 99 -16.48 1.70 2.57
CA PRO A 99 -16.63 2.93 3.33
C PRO A 99 -18.08 3.26 3.68
N THR A 100 -19.05 2.77 2.91
CA THR A 100 -20.47 3.08 3.11
C THR A 100 -21.09 2.27 4.25
N THR A 101 -20.57 1.06 4.48
CA THR A 101 -21.05 0.14 5.52
C THR A 101 -20.09 0.00 6.70
N SER A 102 -18.94 0.67 6.65
CA SER A 102 -17.95 0.67 7.74
C SER A 102 -18.50 1.31 9.01
N ILE A 103 -18.64 0.50 10.06
CA ILE A 103 -19.09 0.96 11.37
C ILE A 103 -18.11 1.95 12.01
N ASP A 104 -16.80 1.74 11.82
CA ASP A 104 -15.76 2.63 12.35
C ASP A 104 -15.86 4.03 11.74
N LEU A 105 -16.13 4.13 10.43
CA LEU A 105 -16.36 5.42 9.79
C LEU A 105 -17.68 6.06 10.23
N GLN A 106 -18.72 5.26 10.48
CA GLN A 106 -20.00 5.77 10.99
C GLN A 106 -19.88 6.29 12.43
N PHE A 107 -19.09 5.63 13.28
CA PHE A 107 -18.75 6.12 14.61
C PHE A 107 -17.88 7.39 14.54
N ALA A 108 -16.86 7.41 13.68
CA ALA A 108 -15.97 8.56 13.51
C ALA A 108 -16.70 9.82 12.99
N ASN A 109 -17.64 9.63 12.06
CA ASN A 109 -18.46 10.71 11.52
C ASN A 109 -19.66 11.08 12.41
N GLY A 110 -19.85 10.38 13.54
CA GLY A 110 -20.94 10.62 14.49
C GLY A 110 -22.34 10.28 13.95
N THR A 111 -22.44 9.54 12.84
CA THR A 111 -23.73 9.13 12.27
C THR A 111 -24.35 7.97 13.05
N VAL A 112 -23.53 7.17 13.73
CA VAL A 112 -23.97 6.13 14.66
C VAL A 112 -23.31 6.35 16.01
N THR A 113 -24.12 6.35 17.06
CA THR A 113 -23.66 6.38 18.46
C THR A 113 -23.96 5.05 19.13
N HIS A 114 -23.11 4.67 20.07
CA HIS A 114 -23.30 3.43 20.84
C HIS A 114 -24.63 3.51 21.60
N ASN A 115 -25.57 2.63 21.27
CA ASN A 115 -26.82 2.54 22.02
C ASN A 115 -26.51 1.89 23.37
N LEU A 116 -26.53 2.68 24.43
CA LEU A 116 -26.26 2.21 25.78
C LEU A 116 -27.26 1.09 26.15
N PRO A 117 -26.79 0.00 26.78
CA PRO A 117 -27.68 -1.09 27.17
C PRO A 117 -28.77 -0.56 28.09
N HIS A 118 -30.03 -0.74 27.69
CA HIS A 118 -31.17 -0.40 28.53
C HIS A 118 -31.30 -1.45 29.62
N LEU A 119 -31.06 -1.05 30.86
CA LEU A 119 -31.28 -1.91 32.01
C LEU A 119 -32.78 -2.17 32.16
N LEU A 120 -33.19 -3.44 32.18
CA LEU A 120 -34.59 -3.87 32.42
C LEU A 120 -35.15 -3.34 33.74
N VAL A 121 -34.25 -3.05 34.69
CA VAL A 121 -34.53 -2.33 35.93
C VAL A 121 -33.59 -1.15 35.93
N GLN A 122 -34.12 0.07 35.86
CA GLN A 122 -33.32 1.25 36.17
C GLN A 122 -33.15 1.29 37.70
N PRO A 123 -31.96 1.01 38.25
CA PRO A 123 -31.73 1.19 39.67
C PRO A 123 -31.94 2.66 40.02
N SER A 124 -32.83 2.94 40.98
CA SER A 124 -32.93 4.28 41.60
C SER A 124 -31.72 4.46 42.52
N PHE A 125 -30.58 4.79 41.93
CA PHE A 125 -29.46 5.23 42.73
C PHE A 125 -29.80 6.60 43.31
N PRO A 126 -29.50 6.87 44.60
CA PRO A 126 -29.36 8.26 45.03
C PRO A 126 -28.34 8.91 44.09
N GLU A 127 -28.52 10.19 43.78
CA GLU A 127 -27.65 10.98 42.90
C GLU A 127 -26.21 10.97 43.45
N MET A 128 -25.48 9.92 43.12
CA MET A 128 -24.08 9.74 43.46
C MET A 128 -23.32 10.33 42.30
N LEU A 129 -22.63 11.45 42.57
CA LEU A 129 -21.63 12.12 41.73
C LEU A 129 -21.34 11.36 40.43
N VAL A 130 -22.18 11.63 39.41
CA VAL A 130 -22.12 10.95 38.13
C VAL A 130 -20.92 11.52 37.40
N PHE A 131 -19.96 10.65 37.08
CA PHE A 131 -19.01 10.95 36.03
C PHE A 131 -19.72 10.77 34.67
N PRO A 132 -19.58 11.72 33.73
CA PRO A 132 -18.87 12.98 33.87
C PRO A 132 -19.68 14.05 34.63
N PRO A 133 -19.00 14.95 35.37
CA PRO A 133 -19.62 16.10 36.03
C PRO A 133 -20.43 16.94 35.04
N SER A 134 -21.40 17.70 35.57
CA SER A 134 -22.12 18.69 34.75
C SER A 134 -21.13 19.67 34.09
N SER A 135 -21.51 20.24 32.96
CA SER A 135 -20.65 21.18 32.23
C SER A 135 -20.23 22.40 33.07
N GLU A 136 -21.06 22.81 34.03
CA GLU A 136 -20.71 23.85 35.01
C GLU A 136 -19.63 23.37 35.99
N THR A 137 -19.83 22.21 36.62
CA THR A 137 -18.84 21.64 37.55
C THR A 137 -17.53 21.30 36.86
N GLN A 138 -17.57 20.94 35.57
CA GLN A 138 -16.36 20.71 34.78
C GLN A 138 -15.58 22.00 34.51
N ARG A 139 -16.26 23.13 34.26
CA ARG A 139 -15.60 24.43 34.07
C ARG A 139 -14.97 24.93 35.37
N GLU A 140 -15.68 24.78 36.48
CA GLU A 140 -15.18 25.14 37.80
C GLU A 140 -13.94 24.31 38.19
N MET A 141 -13.94 23.00 37.90
CA MET A 141 -12.76 22.14 38.11
C MET A 141 -11.60 22.45 37.16
N ASN A 142 -11.88 22.99 35.97
CA ASN A 142 -10.87 23.44 35.02
C ASN A 142 -10.35 24.86 35.31
N GLY A 143 -10.88 25.53 36.33
CA GLY A 143 -10.47 26.87 36.75
C GLY A 143 -11.04 28.01 35.89
N GLU A 144 -12.14 27.77 35.19
CA GLU A 144 -12.94 28.78 34.46
C GLU A 144 -14.09 29.35 35.29
#